data_AF-A0A661CZ11-F1
#
_entry.id   AF-A0A661CZ11-F1
#
_cell.length_a   1.000
_cell.length_b   1.000
_cell.length_c   1.000
_cell.angle_alpha   90.00
_cell.angle_beta   90.00
_cell.angle_gamma   90.00
#
_symmetry.space_group_name_H-M   'P 1'
#
loop_
_entity.id
_entity.type
_entity.pdbx_description
1 polymer ?
#
loop_
_entity_poly.entity_id
_entity_poly.type
_entity_poly.pdbx_seq_one_letter_code
_entity_poly.pdbx_strand_id
1 'polypeptide(L)'
;MRLYYDGLVVHQSQSDDGVIEVVDLGDTRSMHFGTFPRQSSMSLRTPHTLELTYTEAMMACLLLNTSPEKVLIIGLGGGSIVKFLLHHFPECQIDVIEYRQDVVKVAQGYFDVPEN
;
A
#
# COMPACT_ATOMS: atom_id res chain seq x y z
N MET A 1 -23.22 -10.82 0.97
CA MET A 1 -22.00 -10.15 0.46
C MET A 1 -22.25 -8.65 0.58
N ARG A 2 -21.55 -7.93 1.45
CA ARG A 2 -21.73 -6.47 1.61
C ARG A 2 -20.89 -5.78 0.53
N LEU A 3 -21.52 -5.01 -0.35
CA LEU A 3 -20.84 -4.11 -1.27
C LEU A 3 -20.53 -2.83 -0.50
N TYR A 4 -19.24 -2.52 -0.37
CA TYR A 4 -18.77 -1.19 0.03
C TYR A 4 -17.94 -0.65 -1.12
N TYR A 5 -18.09 0.64 -1.43
CA TYR A 5 -17.30 1.33 -2.47
C TYR A 5 -17.42 0.70 -3.88
N ASP A 6 -18.60 0.15 -4.20
CA ASP A 6 -18.91 -0.55 -5.46
C ASP A 6 -18.08 -1.83 -5.72
N GLY A 7 -17.30 -2.31 -4.74
CA GLY A 7 -16.44 -3.48 -4.86
C GLY A 7 -16.77 -4.64 -3.90
N LEU A 8 -16.03 -5.73 -4.05
CA LEU A 8 -16.09 -6.90 -3.18
C LEU A 8 -15.15 -6.72 -2.00
N VAL A 9 -15.69 -6.72 -0.78
CA VAL A 9 -14.85 -6.79 0.44
C VAL A 9 -14.24 -8.18 0.56
N VAL A 10 -12.92 -8.27 0.43
CA VAL A 10 -12.15 -9.53 0.53
C VAL A 10 -11.53 -9.74 1.92
N HIS A 11 -11.39 -8.66 2.71
CA HIS A 11 -10.99 -8.72 4.10
C HIS A 11 -11.59 -7.55 4.88
N GLN A 12 -11.93 -7.79 6.14
CA GLN A 12 -12.26 -6.75 7.10
C GLN A 12 -11.69 -7.13 8.46
N SER A 13 -11.04 -6.19 9.11
CA SER A 13 -10.59 -6.31 10.50
C SER A 13 -10.91 -5.04 11.27
N GLN A 14 -11.03 -5.18 12.59
CA GLN A 14 -11.31 -4.06 13.49
C GLN A 14 -10.36 -4.15 14.68
N SER A 15 -9.74 -3.01 15.01
CA SER A 15 -8.90 -2.80 16.18
C SER A 15 -9.36 -1.55 16.93
N ASP A 16 -8.67 -1.22 18.03
CA ASP A 16 -8.91 0.01 18.79
C ASP A 16 -8.64 1.27 17.93
N ASP A 17 -7.80 1.16 16.89
CA ASP A 17 -7.49 2.22 15.93
C ASP A 17 -8.51 2.31 14.77
N GLY A 18 -9.57 1.52 14.82
CA GLY A 18 -10.67 1.52 13.85
C GLY A 18 -10.67 0.32 12.91
N VAL A 19 -11.48 0.41 11.85
CA VAL A 19 -11.68 -0.69 10.90
C VAL A 19 -10.69 -0.58 9.73
N ILE A 20 -10.23 -1.72 9.22
CA ILE A 20 -9.52 -1.84 7.94
C ILE A 20 -10.37 -2.71 7.03
N GLU A 21 -10.58 -2.26 5.80
CA GLU A 21 -11.31 -2.98 4.77
C GLU A 21 -10.44 -3.12 3.53
N VAL A 22 -10.34 -4.33 2.99
CA VAL A 22 -9.70 -4.61 1.71
C VAL A 22 -10.78 -4.90 0.69
N VAL A 23 -10.80 -4.12 -0.38
CA VAL A 23 -11.87 -4.15 -1.38
C VAL A 23 -11.29 -4.31 -2.77
N ASP A 24 -11.79 -5.32 -3.50
CA ASP A 24 -11.46 -5.58 -4.89
C ASP A 24 -12.54 -4.97 -5.79
N LEU A 25 -12.11 -4.14 -6.75
CA LEU A 25 -12.96 -3.56 -7.79
C LEU A 25 -12.25 -3.71 -9.14
N GLY A 26 -12.75 -4.64 -9.98
CA GLY A 26 -12.05 -5.02 -11.20
C GLY A 26 -10.67 -5.61 -10.89
N ASP A 27 -9.63 -5.05 -11.53
CA ASP A 27 -8.24 -5.46 -11.33
C ASP A 27 -7.53 -4.67 -10.21
N THR A 28 -8.24 -3.83 -9.46
CA THR A 28 -7.66 -3.00 -8.39
C THR A 28 -8.10 -3.48 -7.01
N ARG A 29 -7.13 -3.69 -6.12
CA ARG A 29 -7.33 -3.91 -4.69
C ARG A 29 -7.04 -2.64 -3.92
N SER A 30 -7.94 -2.23 -3.02
CA SER A 30 -7.80 -1.01 -2.23
C SER A 30 -7.98 -1.25 -0.73
N MET A 31 -7.23 -0.50 0.07
CA MET A 31 -7.35 -0.44 1.53
C MET A 31 -8.16 0.79 1.93
N HIS A 32 -9.13 0.61 2.83
CA HIS A 32 -9.94 1.68 3.41
C HIS A 32 -9.90 1.60 4.93
N PHE A 33 -10.00 2.76 5.59
CA PHE A 33 -10.14 2.87 7.05
C PHE A 33 -11.57 3.25 7.44
N GLY A 34 -12.54 2.42 7.04
CA GLY A 34 -13.97 2.59 7.37
C GLY A 34 -14.65 3.81 6.74
N THR A 35 -13.96 4.44 5.79
CA THR A 35 -14.42 5.64 5.10
C THR A 35 -14.13 5.50 3.60
N PHE A 36 -14.82 6.30 2.79
CA PHE A 36 -14.71 6.28 1.33
C PHE A 36 -13.28 6.45 0.78
N PRO A 37 -12.40 7.30 1.33
CA PRO A 37 -11.05 7.48 0.80
C PRO A 37 -10.22 6.19 0.76
N ARG A 38 -9.61 5.94 -0.40
CA ARG A 38 -8.61 4.86 -0.57
C ARG A 38 -7.30 5.29 0.09
N GLN A 39 -6.86 4.53 1.09
CA GLN A 39 -5.59 4.75 1.78
C GLN A 39 -4.41 4.20 0.98
N SER A 40 -4.65 3.13 0.22
CA SER A 40 -3.68 2.53 -0.69
C SER A 40 -4.43 1.72 -1.74
N SER A 41 -3.85 1.61 -2.94
CA SER A 41 -4.37 0.78 -4.02
C SER A 41 -3.22 0.05 -4.73
N MET A 42 -3.54 -1.13 -5.25
CA MET A 42 -2.64 -2.04 -5.94
C MET A 42 -3.34 -2.66 -7.13
N SER A 43 -2.70 -2.67 -8.29
CA SER A 43 -3.10 -3.50 -9.42
C SER A 43 -2.82 -4.97 -9.10
N LEU A 44 -3.83 -5.83 -9.25
CA LEU A 44 -3.70 -7.28 -9.10
C LEU A 44 -2.86 -7.91 -10.22
N ARG A 45 -2.63 -7.17 -11.32
CA ARG A 45 -1.85 -7.64 -12.47
C ARG A 45 -0.41 -7.14 -12.44
N THR A 46 -0.20 -5.95 -11.89
CA THR A 46 1.11 -5.29 -11.78
C THR A 46 1.30 -4.70 -10.36
N PRO A 47 1.53 -5.54 -9.33
CA PRO A 47 1.48 -5.11 -7.92
C PRO A 47 2.48 -4.04 -7.48
N HIS A 48 3.50 -3.77 -8.31
CA HIS A 48 4.57 -2.80 -8.08
C HIS A 48 4.30 -1.43 -8.74
N THR A 49 3.23 -1.29 -9.53
CA THR A 49 2.83 0.01 -10.11
C THR A 49 2.09 0.86 -9.09
N LEU A 50 2.16 2.18 -9.27
CA LEU A 50 1.52 3.15 -8.41
C LEU A 50 0.12 3.50 -8.97
N GLU A 51 -0.93 2.97 -8.34
CA GLU A 51 -2.32 3.18 -8.80
C GLU A 51 -2.89 4.56 -8.45
N LEU A 52 -2.27 5.27 -7.50
CA LEU A 52 -2.76 6.55 -7.00
C LEU A 52 -1.81 7.67 -7.45
N THR A 53 -2.39 8.70 -8.07
CA THR A 53 -1.61 9.83 -8.63
C THR A 53 -0.78 10.56 -7.59
N TYR A 54 -1.21 10.61 -6.33
CA TYR A 54 -0.39 11.21 -5.27
C TYR A 54 0.87 10.40 -4.98
N THR A 55 0.81 9.06 -5.06
CA THR A 55 1.99 8.21 -4.86
C THR A 55 2.97 8.37 -6.02
N GLU A 56 2.48 8.56 -7.24
CA GLU A 56 3.34 8.90 -8.40
C GLU A 56 4.02 10.25 -8.18
N ALA A 57 3.27 11.26 -7.73
CA ALA A 57 3.81 12.58 -7.43
C ALA A 57 4.87 12.54 -6.31
N MET A 58 4.71 11.69 -5.31
CA MET A 58 5.71 11.50 -4.24
C MET A 58 7.06 11.00 -4.78
N MET A 59 7.09 10.30 -5.92
CA MET A 59 8.34 9.85 -6.55
C MET A 59 9.09 10.96 -7.27
N ALA A 60 8.58 12.20 -7.30
CA ALA A 60 9.30 13.34 -7.85
C ALA A 60 10.66 13.58 -7.15
N CYS A 61 10.87 13.09 -5.94
CA CYS A 61 12.17 13.12 -5.25
C CYS A 61 13.27 12.38 -6.05
N LEU A 62 12.91 11.40 -6.89
CA LEU A 62 13.86 10.66 -7.73
C LEU A 62 14.48 11.53 -8.84
N LEU A 63 13.89 12.69 -9.15
CA LEU A 63 14.51 13.68 -10.04
C LEU A 63 15.78 14.31 -9.41
N LEU A 64 15.85 14.31 -8.08
CA LEU A 64 16.99 14.86 -7.32
C LEU A 64 17.99 13.76 -6.93
N ASN A 65 17.50 12.53 -6.73
CA ASN A 65 18.31 11.35 -6.45
C ASN A 65 17.82 10.16 -7.27
N THR A 66 18.47 9.90 -8.41
CA THR A 66 18.06 8.88 -9.38
C THR A 66 18.40 7.45 -8.96
N SER A 67 19.18 7.26 -7.89
CA SER A 67 19.61 5.94 -7.40
C SER A 67 19.64 5.92 -5.88
N PRO A 68 18.47 5.95 -5.22
CA PRO A 68 18.41 5.91 -3.76
C PRO A 68 18.94 4.58 -3.21
N GLU A 69 19.89 4.66 -2.28
CA GLU A 69 20.43 3.49 -1.59
C GLU A 69 19.73 3.22 -0.26
N LYS A 70 19.18 4.27 0.37
CA LYS A 70 18.51 4.20 1.68
C LYS A 70 17.28 5.09 1.68
N VAL A 71 16.13 4.52 2.05
CA VAL A 71 14.86 5.24 2.13
C VAL A 71 14.20 4.95 3.48
N LEU A 72 13.74 6.01 4.14
CA LEU A 72 12.84 5.90 5.29
C LEU A 72 11.43 6.25 4.82
N ILE A 73 10.47 5.37 5.11
CA ILE A 73 9.05 5.58 4.87
C ILE A 73 8.34 5.63 6.21
N ILE A 74 7.57 6.70 6.43
CA ILE A 74 6.75 6.88 7.64
C ILE A 74 5.29 6.66 7.23
N GLY A 75 4.71 5.55 7.68
CA GLY A 75 3.41 5.02 7.24
C GLY A 75 3.56 4.00 6.10
N LEU A 76 2.99 2.81 6.28
CA LEU A 76 3.06 1.72 5.30
C LEU A 76 1.87 1.73 4.35
N GLY A 77 0.65 1.89 4.88
CA GLY A 77 -0.59 1.64 4.12
C GLY A 77 -0.59 0.23 3.50
N GLY A 78 -0.89 0.12 2.21
CA GLY A 78 -0.76 -1.13 1.44
C GLY A 78 0.63 -1.33 0.79
N GLY A 79 1.62 -0.51 1.15
CA GLY A 79 3.00 -0.66 0.70
C GLY A 79 3.28 -0.37 -0.77
N SER A 80 2.43 0.40 -1.47
CA SER A 80 2.63 0.74 -2.90
C SER A 80 4.00 1.38 -3.15
N ILE A 81 4.43 2.33 -2.31
CA ILE A 81 5.74 3.00 -2.44
C ILE A 81 6.89 2.02 -2.14
N VAL A 82 6.76 1.18 -1.12
CA VAL A 82 7.77 0.16 -0.76
C VAL A 82 8.01 -0.76 -1.95
N LYS A 83 6.94 -1.35 -2.50
CA LYS A 83 7.03 -2.28 -3.63
C LYS A 83 7.55 -1.61 -4.89
N PHE A 84 7.12 -0.37 -5.16
CA PHE A 84 7.63 0.41 -6.29
C PHE A 84 9.15 0.60 -6.19
N LEU A 85 9.65 1.02 -5.02
CA LEU A 85 11.07 1.25 -4.81
C LEU A 85 11.88 -0.04 -4.87
N LEU A 86 11.44 -1.12 -4.21
CA LEU A 86 12.13 -2.43 -4.27
C LEU A 86 12.15 -3.01 -5.68
N HIS A 87 11.12 -2.76 -6.50
CA HIS A 87 11.11 -3.22 -7.89
C HIS A 87 12.14 -2.50 -8.77
N HIS A 88 12.25 -1.17 -8.64
CA HIS A 88 13.12 -0.36 -9.49
C HIS A 88 14.56 -0.25 -8.94
N PHE A 89 14.73 -0.39 -7.63
CA PHE A 89 15.99 -0.29 -6.91
C PHE A 89 16.13 -1.50 -5.96
N PRO A 90 16.41 -2.70 -6.48
CA PRO A 90 16.42 -3.93 -5.69
C PRO A 90 17.46 -3.95 -4.56
N GLU A 91 18.52 -3.15 -4.68
CA GLU A 91 19.56 -3.01 -3.65
C GLU A 91 19.26 -1.88 -2.65
N CYS A 92 18.16 -1.15 -2.79
CA CYS A 92 17.79 -0.07 -1.88
C CYS A 92 17.35 -0.65 -0.54
N GLN A 93 17.99 -0.20 0.54
CA GLN A 93 17.54 -0.49 1.89
C GLN A 93 16.34 0.41 2.23
N ILE A 94 15.21 -0.19 2.62
CA ILE A 94 14.00 0.54 2.96
C ILE A 94 13.61 0.23 4.40
N ASP A 95 13.63 1.27 5.25
CA ASP A 95 13.08 1.20 6.59
C ASP A 95 11.66 1.77 6.57
N VAL A 96 10.70 1.03 7.12
CA VAL A 96 9.30 1.47 7.23
C VAL A 96 8.90 1.56 8.69
N ILE A 97 8.37 2.71 9.09
CA ILE A 97 7.79 2.92 10.41
C ILE A 97 6.28 2.96 10.25
N GLU A 98 5.60 1.92 10.72
CA GLU A 98 4.14 1.84 10.78
C GLU A 98 3.70 1.74 12.24
N TYR A 99 2.72 2.57 12.63
CA TYR A 99 2.18 2.60 13.98
C TYR A 99 1.25 1.42 14.23
N ARG A 100 0.48 1.05 13.21
CA ARG A 100 -0.61 0.09 13.29
C ARG A 100 -0.18 -1.32 12.87
N GLN A 101 -0.06 -2.22 13.83
CA GLN A 101 0.32 -3.61 13.55
C GLN A 101 -0.69 -4.35 12.66
N ASP A 102 -1.97 -3.97 12.73
CA ASP A 102 -3.02 -4.51 11.84
C ASP A 102 -2.82 -4.06 10.39
N VAL A 103 -2.34 -2.83 10.13
CA VAL A 103 -1.95 -2.37 8.78
C VAL A 103 -0.82 -3.22 8.23
N VAL A 104 0.24 -3.49 9.02
CA VAL A 104 1.37 -4.36 8.60
C VAL A 104 0.87 -5.74 8.17
N LYS A 105 0.05 -6.38 9.01
CA LYS A 105 -0.52 -7.70 8.72
C LYS A 105 -1.37 -7.70 7.46
N VAL A 106 -2.21 -6.68 7.26
CA VAL A 106 -3.06 -6.59 6.07
C VAL A 106 -2.22 -6.32 4.82
N ALA A 107 -1.20 -5.46 4.90
CA ALA A 107 -0.31 -5.16 3.78
C ALA A 107 0.45 -6.42 3.31
N GLN A 108 0.99 -7.20 4.24
CA GLN A 108 1.68 -8.46 3.93
C GLN A 108 0.72 -9.54 3.42
N GLY A 109 -0.45 -9.67 4.04
CA GLY A 109 -1.41 -10.72 3.67
C GLY A 109 -2.20 -10.47 2.39
N TYR A 110 -2.37 -9.20 1.97
CA TYR A 110 -3.29 -8.84 0.89
C TYR A 110 -2.70 -7.93 -0.20
N PHE A 111 -1.53 -7.32 0.03
CA PHE A 111 -0.94 -6.34 -0.88
C PHE A 111 0.50 -6.69 -1.33
N ASP A 112 0.91 -7.96 -1.23
CA ASP A 112 2.23 -8.44 -1.69
C ASP A 112 3.42 -7.67 -1.10
N VAL A 113 3.25 -7.09 0.09
CA VAL A 113 4.36 -6.47 0.83
C VAL A 113 5.22 -7.59 1.40
N PRO A 114 6.55 -7.60 1.18
CA PRO A 114 7.41 -8.65 1.69
C PRO A 114 7.41 -8.69 3.22
N GLU A 115 7.65 -9.89 3.75
CA GLU A 115 7.98 -10.09 5.17
C GLU A 115 9.49 -9.85 5.40
N ASN A 116 9.83 -9.42 6.61
CA ASN A 116 11.22 -9.21 7.03
C ASN A 116 11.91 -10.53 7.38
#